data_AF-J2LPF4-F1
#
_entry.id   AF-J2LPF4-F1
#
_cell.length_a   1.000
_cell.length_b   1.000
_cell.length_c   1.000
_cell.angle_alpha   90.00
_cell.angle_beta   90.00
_cell.angle_gamma   90.00
#
_symmetry.space_group_name_H-M   'P 1'
#
loop_
_entity.id
_entity.type
_entity.pdbx_description
1 polymer ?
#
loop_
_entity_poly.entity_id
_entity_poly.type
_entity_poly.pdbx_seq_one_letter_code
_entity_poly.pdbx_strand_id
1 'polypeptide(L)'
;MAVYARVEDGTIVELVDTGDYEINQLFAPDFLTSMVRVPEGVDVKPGTSISDIGQTFELPVVLGASGMADTSDTKSEDPWAQERDWRQSILASSQWLTTRHRDEQELGRVTTLTVKQHLELLEYRQALRDWPAAENFPAIAARPEAPGCLACVLSETSSFN
;
A
#
# COMPACT_ATOMS: atom_id res chain seq x y z
N MET A 1 -36.99 6.70 8.15
CA MET A 1 -36.65 6.92 6.73
C MET A 1 -35.29 7.57 6.71
N ALA A 2 -34.27 6.95 6.11
CA ALA A 2 -32.93 7.50 6.15
C ALA A 2 -32.81 8.64 5.10
N VAL A 3 -32.65 9.87 5.59
CA VAL A 3 -32.45 11.06 4.76
C VAL A 3 -30.97 11.39 4.71
N TYR A 4 -30.44 11.62 3.52
CA TYR A 4 -29.06 12.02 3.29
C TYR A 4 -29.04 13.41 2.65
N ALA A 5 -28.18 14.28 3.16
CA ALA A 5 -27.90 15.58 2.59
C ALA A 5 -26.66 15.46 1.69
N ARG A 6 -26.79 15.87 0.42
CA ARG A 6 -25.64 16.09 -0.44
C ARG A 6 -24.99 17.41 -0.08
N VAL A 7 -23.69 17.36 0.17
CA VAL A 7 -22.85 18.48 0.57
C VAL A 7 -21.81 18.71 -0.50
N GLU A 8 -21.76 19.93 -1.01
CA GLU A 8 -20.76 20.37 -1.97
C GLU A 8 -20.06 21.61 -1.40
N ASP A 9 -18.73 21.57 -1.29
CA ASP A 9 -17.92 22.65 -0.68
C ASP A 9 -18.39 23.07 0.74
N GLY A 10 -18.88 22.10 1.53
CA GLY A 10 -19.41 22.36 2.87
C GLY A 10 -20.79 23.02 2.91
N THR A 11 -21.49 23.08 1.77
CA THR A 11 -22.88 23.59 1.67
C THR A 11 -23.82 22.46 1.27
N ILE A 12 -24.94 22.35 1.96
CA ILE A 12 -25.96 21.35 1.63
C ILE A 12 -26.69 21.80 0.37
N VAL A 13 -26.51 21.04 -0.71
CA VAL A 13 -27.10 21.37 -2.02
C VAL A 13 -28.42 20.64 -2.24
N GLU A 14 -28.59 19.44 -1.67
CA GLU A 14 -29.75 18.59 -1.94
C GLU A 14 -30.05 17.65 -0.78
N LEU A 15 -31.32 17.28 -0.61
CA LEU A 15 -31.78 16.29 0.37
C LEU A 15 -32.37 15.10 -0.39
N VAL A 16 -31.82 13.92 -0.13
CA VAL A 16 -32.18 12.66 -0.77
C VAL A 16 -32.81 11.75 0.28
N ASP A 17 -34.09 11.46 0.10
CA ASP A 17 -34.77 10.44 0.89
C ASP A 17 -34.47 9.06 0.28
N THR A 18 -33.81 8.20 1.06
CA THR A 18 -33.43 6.86 0.60
C THR A 18 -34.51 5.83 0.97
N GLY A 19 -35.56 6.24 1.70
CA GLY A 19 -36.63 5.36 2.15
C GLY A 19 -36.12 4.18 2.98
N ASP A 20 -36.34 2.97 2.46
CA ASP A 20 -35.94 1.67 3.01
C ASP A 20 -34.66 1.11 2.36
N TYR A 21 -34.18 1.74 1.30
CA TYR A 21 -32.97 1.30 0.59
C TYR A 21 -31.72 1.92 1.22
N GLU A 22 -30.57 1.29 1.01
CA GLU A 22 -29.30 1.86 1.43
C GLU A 22 -28.78 2.83 0.37
N ILE A 23 -28.20 3.95 0.81
CA ILE A 23 -27.70 4.99 -0.11
C ILE A 23 -26.62 4.43 -1.06
N ASN A 24 -25.85 3.44 -0.59
CA ASN A 24 -24.83 2.73 -1.36
C ASN A 24 -25.39 1.88 -2.51
N GLN A 25 -26.68 1.54 -2.48
CA GLN A 25 -27.34 0.79 -3.54
C GLN A 25 -27.95 1.71 -4.61
N LEU A 26 -28.27 2.95 -4.24
CA LEU A 26 -28.90 3.93 -5.14
C LEU A 26 -27.87 4.80 -5.88
N PHE A 27 -26.70 5.04 -5.27
CA PHE A 27 -25.70 5.97 -5.80
C PHE A 27 -24.31 5.34 -5.87
N ALA A 28 -23.50 5.81 -6.82
CA ALA A 28 -22.12 5.37 -7.01
C ALA A 28 -21.21 5.83 -5.84
N PRO A 29 -20.13 5.09 -5.53
CA PRO A 29 -19.27 5.39 -4.38
C PRO A 29 -18.63 6.77 -4.39
N ASP A 30 -18.28 7.28 -5.56
CA ASP A 30 -17.83 8.67 -5.74
C ASP A 30 -18.86 9.70 -5.27
N PHE A 31 -20.14 9.40 -5.43
CA PHE A 31 -21.22 10.30 -5.05
C PHE A 31 -21.52 10.26 -3.55
N LEU A 32 -21.25 9.12 -2.90
CA LEU A 32 -21.44 8.92 -1.47
C LEU A 32 -20.46 9.74 -0.62
N THR A 33 -19.26 10.04 -1.14
CA THR A 33 -18.27 10.85 -0.41
C THR A 33 -18.77 12.26 -0.09
N SER A 34 -19.73 12.75 -0.88
CA SER A 34 -20.39 14.04 -0.71
C SER A 34 -21.73 13.92 -0.01
N MET A 35 -22.19 12.71 0.33
CA MET A 35 -23.43 12.51 1.05
C MET A 35 -23.21 12.33 2.54
N VAL A 36 -23.98 13.05 3.31
CA VAL A 36 -23.95 13.08 4.76
C VAL A 36 -25.29 12.61 5.30
N ARG A 37 -25.28 11.67 6.24
CA ARG A 37 -26.52 11.22 6.89
C ARG A 37 -27.07 12.33 7.78
N VAL A 38 -28.34 12.67 7.59
CA VAL A 38 -29.05 13.61 8.45
C VAL A 38 -29.77 12.81 9.55
N PRO A 39 -29.52 13.08 10.85
CA PRO A 39 -30.26 12.40 11.92
C PRO A 39 -31.75 12.75 11.85
N GLU A 40 -32.61 11.73 12.01
CA GLU A 40 -34.06 11.89 11.94
C GLU A 40 -34.54 12.88 13.01
N GLY A 41 -35.11 14.01 12.58
CA GLY A 41 -35.60 15.09 13.46
C GLY A 41 -34.94 16.46 13.25
N VAL A 42 -33.93 16.58 12.38
CA VAL A 42 -33.30 17.86 12.03
C VAL A 42 -33.90 18.40 10.73
N ASP A 43 -34.53 19.58 10.79
CA ASP A 43 -34.98 20.34 9.60
C ASP A 43 -33.76 20.97 8.92
N VAL A 44 -33.09 20.19 8.08
CA VAL A 44 -31.99 20.68 7.24
C VAL A 44 -32.60 21.31 6.00
N LYS A 45 -32.23 22.55 5.67
CA LYS A 45 -32.63 23.22 4.43
C LYS A 45 -31.47 23.25 3.43
N PRO A 46 -31.73 23.05 2.13
CA PRO A 46 -30.72 23.27 1.10
C PRO A 46 -30.28 24.74 1.13
N GLY A 47 -28.97 24.97 1.06
CA GLY A 47 -28.32 26.27 1.19
C GLY A 47 -27.71 26.55 2.57
N THR A 48 -27.86 25.65 3.55
CA THR A 48 -27.21 25.77 4.86
C THR A 48 -25.79 25.17 4.82
N SER A 49 -24.82 25.88 5.39
CA SER A 49 -23.46 25.37 5.54
C SER A 49 -23.42 24.31 6.64
N ILE A 50 -22.80 23.17 6.35
CA ILE A 50 -22.71 22.03 7.28
C ILE A 50 -22.02 22.41 8.60
N SER A 51 -21.11 23.38 8.56
CA SER A 51 -20.37 23.91 9.72
C SER A 51 -21.25 24.69 10.70
N ASP A 52 -22.34 25.30 10.22
CA ASP A 52 -23.26 26.10 11.04
C ASP A 52 -24.17 25.21 11.90
N ILE A 53 -24.35 23.95 11.49
CA ILE A 53 -25.26 23.00 12.13
C ILE A 53 -24.63 22.39 13.41
N GLY A 54 -23.34 22.65 13.70
CA GLY A 54 -22.71 22.37 14.99
C GLY A 54 -22.75 20.89 15.44
N GLN A 55 -23.06 19.97 14.53
CA GLN A 55 -23.34 18.57 14.83
C GLN A 55 -22.35 17.68 14.08
N THR A 56 -21.84 16.65 14.78
CA THR A 56 -20.95 15.65 14.20
C THR A 56 -21.75 14.79 13.24
N PHE A 57 -21.70 15.13 11.97
CA PHE A 57 -22.27 14.32 10.91
C PHE A 57 -21.38 13.09 10.69
N GLU A 58 -21.85 11.93 11.11
CA GLU A 58 -21.16 10.67 10.86
C GLU A 58 -21.17 10.35 9.36
N LEU A 59 -19.98 10.40 8.75
CA LEU A 59 -19.76 9.98 7.37
C LEU A 59 -20.20 8.52 7.20
N PRO A 60 -20.92 8.16 6.13
CA PRO A 60 -21.23 6.78 5.85
C PRO A 60 -19.90 6.03 5.61
N VAL A 61 -19.72 4.88 6.27
CA VAL A 61 -18.63 3.94 5.95
C VAL A 61 -18.82 3.48 4.52
N VAL A 62 -18.10 4.11 3.59
CA VAL A 62 -18.05 3.69 2.19
C VAL A 62 -16.97 2.62 2.08
N LEU A 63 -17.40 1.36 1.97
CA LEU A 63 -16.51 0.25 1.63
C LEU A 63 -16.11 0.38 0.14
N GLY A 64 -15.13 1.24 -0.15
CA GLY A 64 -14.42 1.27 -1.42
C GLY A 64 -14.47 2.58 -2.21
N ALA A 65 -13.43 3.40 -2.04
CA ALA A 65 -12.90 4.28 -3.10
C ALA A 65 -11.40 4.45 -2.86
N SER A 66 -10.61 3.94 -3.81
CA SER A 66 -9.15 3.96 -3.80
C SER A 66 -8.62 5.37 -4.15
N GLY A 67 -8.06 6.08 -3.17
CA GLY A 67 -7.24 7.27 -3.36
C GLY A 67 -5.76 6.93 -3.20
N MET A 68 -4.98 7.15 -4.25
CA MET A 68 -3.52 7.09 -4.23
C MET A 68 -2.96 8.19 -3.32
N ALA A 69 -2.33 7.82 -2.21
CA ALA A 69 -1.06 8.34 -1.67
C ALA A 69 -0.98 8.02 -0.17
N ASP A 70 0.18 7.51 0.21
CA ASP A 70 0.62 7.23 1.58
C ASP A 70 -0.09 6.05 2.27
N THR A 71 0.38 4.85 1.92
CA THR A 71 0.26 3.66 2.77
C THR A 71 1.16 3.85 4.01
N SER A 72 0.80 4.76 4.92
CA SER A 72 1.39 4.80 6.25
C SER A 72 0.42 4.20 7.27
N ASP A 73 0.92 3.12 7.88
CA ASP A 73 0.62 2.75 9.25
C ASP A 73 -0.81 2.24 9.53
N THR A 74 -1.22 1.22 8.78
CA THR A 74 -1.89 0.11 9.49
C THR A 74 -0.80 -0.83 9.97
N LYS A 75 -0.17 -0.47 11.09
CA LYS A 75 0.71 -1.34 11.87
C LYS A 75 -0.14 -2.45 12.52
N SER A 76 -0.72 -3.30 11.68
CA SER A 76 -1.01 -4.66 12.07
C SER A 76 0.35 -5.34 12.01
N GLU A 77 0.92 -5.68 13.17
CA GLU A 77 2.18 -6.41 13.28
C GLU A 77 1.96 -7.85 12.81
N ASP A 78 1.63 -8.00 11.52
CA ASP A 78 1.56 -9.29 10.86
C ASP A 78 3.00 -9.73 10.59
N PRO A 79 3.50 -10.79 11.25
CA PRO A 79 4.84 -11.31 10.97
C PRO A 79 4.98 -11.69 9.49
N TRP A 80 3.86 -12.01 8.82
CA TRP A 80 3.82 -12.22 7.37
C TRP A 80 4.17 -10.97 6.54
N ALA A 81 3.70 -9.79 6.94
CA ALA A 81 3.98 -8.55 6.22
C ALA A 81 5.45 -8.16 6.41
N GLN A 82 5.94 -8.21 7.66
CA GLN A 82 7.32 -7.86 7.99
C GLN A 82 8.35 -8.70 7.22
N GLU A 83 8.14 -10.02 7.09
CA GLU A 83 9.03 -10.88 6.30
C GLU A 83 8.97 -10.63 4.80
N ARG A 84 7.78 -10.29 4.27
CA ARG A 84 7.63 -9.93 2.86
C ARG A 84 8.34 -8.63 2.53
N ASP A 85 8.24 -7.64 3.42
CA ASP A 85 8.95 -6.37 3.30
C ASP A 85 10.46 -6.58 3.38
N TRP A 86 10.95 -7.35 4.36
CA TRP A 86 12.37 -7.71 4.46
C TRP A 86 12.88 -8.36 3.16
N ARG A 87 12.16 -9.37 2.64
CA ARG A 87 12.49 -10.02 1.37
C ARG A 87 12.54 -9.00 0.22
N GLN A 88 11.55 -8.11 0.14
CA GLN A 88 11.47 -7.09 -0.90
C GLN A 88 12.63 -6.10 -0.81
N SER A 89 13.02 -5.68 0.40
CA SER A 89 14.19 -4.82 0.63
C SER A 89 15.48 -5.49 0.18
N ILE A 90 15.68 -6.79 0.49
CA ILE A 90 16.88 -7.53 0.03
C ILE A 90 16.89 -7.68 -1.49
N LEU A 91 15.74 -7.97 -2.11
CA LEU A 91 15.64 -8.08 -3.58
C LEU A 91 15.89 -6.75 -4.28
N ALA A 92 15.47 -5.65 -3.67
CA ALA A 92 15.69 -4.30 -4.18
C ALA A 92 17.15 -3.87 -4.02
N SER A 93 17.76 -4.09 -2.85
CA SER A 93 19.15 -3.76 -2.58
C SER A 93 20.14 -4.57 -3.43
N SER A 94 19.75 -5.76 -3.89
CA SER A 94 20.55 -6.60 -4.80
C SER A 94 20.24 -6.40 -6.29
N GLN A 95 19.16 -5.67 -6.65
CA GLN A 95 18.75 -5.50 -8.04
C GLN A 95 19.77 -4.73 -8.87
N TRP A 96 20.31 -3.64 -8.33
CA TRP A 96 21.26 -2.79 -9.04
C TRP A 96 22.56 -3.52 -9.39
N LEU A 97 22.97 -4.53 -8.58
CA LEU A 97 24.15 -5.36 -8.85
C LEU A 97 23.96 -6.22 -10.09
N THR A 98 22.82 -6.87 -10.23
CA THR A 98 22.49 -7.66 -11.42
C THR A 98 22.42 -6.76 -12.67
N THR A 99 21.82 -5.58 -12.55
CA THR A 99 21.77 -4.61 -13.64
C THR A 99 23.19 -4.18 -14.05
N ARG A 100 24.01 -3.71 -13.10
CA ARG A 100 25.39 -3.31 -13.36
C ARG A 100 26.24 -4.41 -13.99
N HIS A 101 26.13 -5.64 -13.48
CA HIS A 101 26.88 -6.77 -14.03
C HIS A 101 26.48 -7.05 -15.48
N ARG A 102 25.19 -6.92 -15.81
CA ARG A 102 24.70 -7.05 -17.18
C ARG A 102 25.22 -5.92 -18.07
N ASP A 103 25.16 -4.67 -17.63
CA ASP A 103 25.73 -3.53 -18.36
C ASP A 103 27.23 -3.74 -18.64
N GLU A 104 28.00 -4.21 -17.66
CA GLU A 104 29.42 -4.52 -17.82
C GLU A 104 29.68 -5.62 -18.86
N GLN A 105 28.85 -6.67 -18.88
CA GLN A 105 28.90 -7.72 -19.90
C GLN A 105 28.55 -7.18 -21.29
N GLU A 106 27.49 -6.37 -21.41
CA GLU A 106 27.04 -5.78 -22.68
C GLU A 106 28.09 -4.79 -23.24
N LEU A 107 28.80 -4.09 -22.37
CA LEU A 107 29.92 -3.21 -22.70
C LEU A 107 31.23 -3.96 -22.98
N GLY A 108 31.29 -5.28 -22.77
CA GLY A 108 32.51 -6.08 -22.89
C GLY A 108 33.62 -5.67 -21.93
N ARG A 109 33.28 -5.07 -20.78
CA ARG A 109 34.23 -4.64 -19.75
C ARG A 109 34.55 -5.79 -18.80
N VAL A 110 35.64 -5.61 -18.03
CA VAL A 110 35.93 -6.49 -16.90
C VAL A 110 34.79 -6.34 -15.89
N THR A 111 34.11 -7.45 -15.59
CA THR A 111 33.00 -7.45 -14.64
C THR A 111 33.53 -7.29 -13.22
N THR A 112 32.89 -6.41 -12.44
CA THR A 112 33.26 -6.17 -11.04
C THR A 112 32.98 -7.40 -10.17
N LEU A 113 31.95 -8.16 -10.54
CA LEU A 113 31.62 -9.47 -9.97
C LEU A 113 32.09 -10.58 -10.90
N THR A 114 32.66 -11.65 -10.35
CA THR A 114 32.96 -12.85 -11.14
C THR A 114 31.67 -13.55 -11.55
N VAL A 115 31.71 -14.31 -12.66
CA VAL A 115 30.57 -15.10 -13.15
C VAL A 115 30.01 -16.02 -12.06
N LYS A 116 30.88 -16.63 -11.26
CA LYS A 116 30.49 -17.49 -10.13
C LYS A 116 29.69 -16.70 -9.09
N GLN A 117 30.18 -15.54 -8.67
CA GLN A 117 29.48 -14.69 -7.69
C GLN A 117 28.14 -14.16 -8.21
N HIS A 118 28.06 -13.88 -9.50
CA HIS A 118 26.81 -13.45 -10.13
C HIS A 118 25.78 -14.59 -10.17
N LEU A 119 26.20 -15.83 -10.46
CA LEU A 119 25.34 -17.01 -10.37
C LEU A 119 24.85 -17.26 -8.94
N GLU A 120 25.75 -17.24 -7.95
CA GLU A 120 25.39 -17.39 -6.52
C GLU A 120 24.38 -16.33 -6.08
N LEU A 121 24.54 -15.09 -6.55
CA LEU A 121 23.58 -14.01 -6.32
C LEU A 121 22.20 -14.33 -6.93
N LEU A 122 22.15 -14.81 -8.17
CA LEU A 122 20.89 -15.14 -8.84
C LEU A 122 20.18 -16.31 -8.17
N GLU A 123 20.91 -17.36 -7.78
CA GLU A 123 20.37 -18.50 -7.04
C GLU A 123 19.81 -18.07 -5.68
N TYR A 124 20.53 -17.24 -4.94
CA TYR A 124 20.05 -16.68 -3.67
C TYR A 124 18.77 -15.85 -3.86
N ARG A 125 18.73 -14.98 -4.88
CA ARG A 125 17.54 -14.17 -5.19
C ARG A 125 16.35 -15.04 -5.61
N GLN A 126 16.59 -16.14 -6.30
CA GLN A 126 15.57 -17.11 -6.66
C GLN A 126 15.05 -17.84 -5.41
N ALA A 127 15.94 -18.33 -4.55
CA ALA A 127 15.57 -18.94 -3.27
C ALA A 127 14.71 -18.02 -2.40
N LEU A 128 15.02 -16.72 -2.34
CA LEU A 128 14.19 -15.72 -1.66
C LEU A 128 12.80 -15.54 -2.29
N ARG A 129 12.66 -15.72 -3.60
CA ARG A 129 11.37 -15.63 -4.31
C ARG A 129 10.52 -16.89 -4.15
N ASP A 130 11.15 -18.06 -4.09
CA ASP A 130 10.48 -19.34 -3.86
C ASP A 130 10.13 -19.57 -2.38
N TRP A 131 10.86 -18.93 -1.45
CA TRP A 131 10.61 -19.00 -0.01
C TRP A 131 9.15 -18.77 0.47
N PRO A 132 8.35 -17.81 -0.05
CA PRO A 132 6.94 -17.69 0.32
C PRO A 132 6.07 -18.91 -0.01
N ALA A 133 6.52 -19.80 -0.91
CA ALA A 133 5.85 -21.07 -1.19
C ALA A 133 6.32 -22.21 -0.25
N ALA A 134 7.34 -21.96 0.59
CA ALA A 134 7.82 -22.94 1.56
C ALA A 134 6.92 -22.97 2.80
N GLU A 135 6.68 -24.17 3.32
CA GLU A 135 5.85 -24.41 4.51
C GLU A 135 6.42 -23.78 5.79
N ASN A 136 7.68 -23.36 5.75
CA ASN A 136 8.41 -22.75 6.86
C ASN A 136 8.32 -21.22 6.90
N PHE A 137 7.51 -20.59 6.05
CA PHE A 137 7.24 -19.15 6.13
C PHE A 137 6.35 -18.84 7.35
N PRO A 138 6.63 -17.83 8.21
CA PRO A 138 7.64 -16.75 8.15
C PRO A 138 8.90 -17.00 9.05
N ALA A 139 9.30 -18.25 9.28
CA ALA A 139 10.36 -18.54 10.25
C ALA A 139 11.72 -17.94 9.82
N ILE A 140 12.31 -17.10 10.69
CA ILE A 140 13.63 -16.49 10.48
C ILE A 140 14.71 -17.55 10.23
N ALA A 141 14.60 -18.71 10.89
CA ALA A 141 15.52 -19.83 10.73
C ALA A 141 15.45 -20.51 9.34
N ALA A 142 14.36 -20.30 8.60
CA ALA A 142 14.19 -20.80 7.25
C ALA A 142 14.57 -19.77 6.17
N ARG A 143 15.06 -18.58 6.57
CA ARG A 143 15.54 -17.58 5.61
C ARG A 143 16.74 -18.14 4.85
N PRO A 144 16.79 -17.97 3.52
CA PRO A 144 17.98 -18.27 2.74
C PRO A 144 19.18 -17.52 3.30
N GLU A 145 20.33 -18.18 3.40
CA GLU A 145 21.55 -17.57 3.91
C GLU A 145 22.18 -16.69 2.83
N ALA A 146 22.51 -15.45 3.17
CA ALA A 146 23.09 -14.51 2.20
C ALA A 146 24.50 -14.98 1.80
N PRO A 147 24.82 -15.10 0.51
CA PRO A 147 26.18 -15.39 0.08
C PRO A 147 27.14 -14.29 0.58
N GLY A 148 28.35 -14.67 0.98
CA GLY A 148 29.35 -13.72 1.50
C GLY A 148 29.68 -12.58 0.53
N CYS A 149 29.47 -12.81 -0.78
CA CYS A 149 29.59 -11.81 -1.84
C CYS A 149 28.57 -10.68 -1.67
N LEU A 150 27.33 -10.96 -1.27
CA LEU A 150 26.32 -9.93 -1.00
C LEU A 150 26.69 -9.10 0.22
N ALA A 151 27.17 -9.74 1.28
CA ALA A 151 27.57 -9.04 2.50
C ALA A 151 28.73 -8.07 2.24
N CYS A 152 29.77 -8.51 1.52
CA CYS A 152 30.90 -7.67 1.14
C CYS A 152 30.46 -6.42 0.36
N VAL A 153 29.56 -6.60 -0.62
CA VAL A 153 29.16 -5.52 -1.53
C VAL A 153 28.15 -4.57 -0.87
N LEU A 154 27.26 -5.07 0.00
CA LEU A 154 26.35 -4.23 0.78
C LEU A 154 27.12 -3.38 1.81
N SER A 155 28.15 -3.94 2.44
CA SER A 155 29.05 -3.18 3.32
C SER A 155 29.76 -2.04 2.59
N GLU A 156 30.18 -2.24 1.35
CA GLU A 156 30.83 -1.19 0.54
C GLU A 156 29.84 -0.09 0.13
N THR A 157 28.59 -0.43 -0.22
CA THR A 157 27.56 0.57 -0.53
C THR A 157 27.08 1.35 0.68
N SER A 158 27.08 0.75 1.88
CA SER A 158 26.72 1.46 3.11
C SER A 158 27.79 2.50 3.52
N SER A 159 29.00 2.38 2.98
CA SER A 159 30.09 3.32 3.23
C SER A 159 30.13 4.48 2.23
N PHE A 160 29.25 4.49 1.23
CA PHE A 160 29.18 5.48 0.15
C PHE A 160 27.98 6.45 0.28
N ASN A 161 27.27 6.45 1.42
CA ASN A 161 26.16 7.35 1.72
C ASN A 161 26.50 8.31 2.86
#